data_AF-A0A355BAT9-F1
#
_entry.id   AF-A0A355BAT9-F1
#
_cell.length_a   1.000
_cell.length_b   1.000
_cell.length_c   1.000
_cell.angle_alpha   90.00
_cell.angle_beta   90.00
_cell.angle_gamma   90.00
#
_symmetry.space_group_name_H-M   'P 1'
#
loop_
_entity.id
_entity.type
_entity.pdbx_description
1 polymer ?
#
loop_
_entity_poly.entity_id
_entity_poly.type
_entity_poly.pdbx_seq_one_letter_code
_entity_poly.pdbx_strand_id
1 'polypeptide(L)'
;VESSQSEGFNFDAVSSIKIPLKTTQDNTTFNFILNGADDITTNDVTDSPAFNYGRTNTYISRACGYKTTFKLNDTNGFVLSTSNWILDYEIVQPNVENNNETHVKIYF
;
A
#
# COMPACT_ATOMS: atom_id res chain seq x y z
N VAL A 1 5.08 17.41 8.81
CA VAL A 1 4.74 16.50 9.93
C VAL A 1 4.05 15.32 9.28
N GLU A 2 4.74 14.20 9.08
CA GLU A 2 4.06 12.97 8.65
C GLU A 2 3.12 12.59 9.80
N SER A 3 1.81 12.55 9.54
CA SER A 3 0.84 12.23 10.58
C SER A 3 1.09 10.80 11.01
N SER A 4 1.50 10.60 12.26
CA SER A 4 1.31 9.33 12.95
C SER A 4 -0.19 9.12 13.06
N GLN A 5 -0.80 8.37 12.14
CA GLN A 5 -2.18 7.97 12.30
C GLN A 5 -2.25 7.01 13.48
N SER A 6 -2.93 7.47 14.54
CA SER A 6 -3.21 6.71 15.76
C SER A 6 -4.39 5.75 15.59
N GLU A 7 -5.13 5.88 14.48
CA GLU A 7 -6.30 5.04 14.14
C GLU A 7 -6.13 4.57 12.70
N GLY A 8 -6.38 3.27 12.46
CA GLY A 8 -6.32 2.66 11.13
C GLY A 8 -7.51 3.05 10.25
N PHE A 9 -7.41 2.74 8.95
CA PHE A 9 -8.54 2.84 8.04
C PHE A 9 -9.30 1.51 7.99
N ASN A 10 -10.57 1.52 8.38
CA ASN A 10 -11.42 0.34 8.38
C ASN A 10 -12.02 0.09 7.00
N PHE A 11 -11.99 -1.17 6.57
CA PHE A 11 -12.56 -1.64 5.31
C PHE A 11 -13.41 -2.89 5.58
N ASP A 12 -14.72 -2.79 5.34
CA ASP A 12 -15.66 -3.90 5.54
C ASP A 12 -16.41 -4.20 4.24
N ALA A 13 -16.55 -5.49 3.92
CA ALA A 13 -17.22 -6.01 2.72
C ALA A 13 -16.78 -5.36 1.39
N VAL A 14 -15.49 -5.02 1.25
CA VAL A 14 -14.90 -4.47 0.01
C VAL A 14 -13.94 -5.45 -0.67
N SER A 15 -13.81 -5.34 -1.99
CA SER A 15 -12.85 -6.13 -2.79
C SER A 15 -11.67 -5.30 -3.31
N SER A 16 -11.62 -4.01 -3.00
CA SER A 16 -10.53 -3.11 -3.41
C SER A 16 -10.35 -1.96 -2.43
N ILE A 17 -9.10 -1.59 -2.17
CA ILE A 17 -8.75 -0.46 -1.31
C ILE A 17 -7.71 0.43 -2.01
N LYS A 18 -7.59 1.69 -1.57
CA LYS A 18 -6.56 2.62 -2.02
C LYS A 18 -5.70 3.03 -0.84
N ILE A 19 -4.39 2.87 -0.97
CA ILE A 19 -3.41 3.21 0.07
C ILE A 19 -2.39 4.23 -0.47
N PRO A 20 -1.97 5.23 0.33
CA PRO A 20 -1.04 6.25 -0.14
C PRO A 20 0.43 5.80 0.00
N LEU A 21 1.16 5.69 -1.10
CA LEU A 21 2.61 5.46 -1.04
C LEU A 21 3.36 6.74 -0.61
N LYS A 22 4.46 6.58 0.15
CA LYS A 22 5.33 7.70 0.52
C LYS A 22 5.98 8.31 -0.72
N THR A 23 5.86 9.62 -0.87
CA THR A 23 6.48 10.39 -1.95
C THR A 23 7.93 10.79 -1.65
N THR A 24 8.39 10.59 -0.41
CA THR A 24 9.72 10.98 0.09
C THR A 24 10.70 9.80 0.22
N GLN A 25 10.20 8.56 0.19
CA GLN A 25 10.96 7.32 0.35
C GLN A 25 10.59 6.33 -0.75
N ASP A 26 11.52 5.41 -1.07
CA ASP A 26 11.35 4.35 -2.09
C ASP A 26 10.72 3.07 -1.50
N ASN A 27 10.24 3.15 -0.27
CA ASN A 27 9.58 2.07 0.44
C ASN A 27 8.45 2.62 1.31
N THR A 28 7.34 1.88 1.37
CA THR A 28 6.26 2.10 2.36
C THR A 28 5.85 0.77 2.96
N THR A 29 5.75 0.70 4.29
CA THR A 29 5.22 -0.46 5.01
C THR A 29 3.90 -0.08 5.68
N PHE A 30 2.93 -0.98 5.60
CA PHE A 30 1.63 -0.84 6.26
C PHE A 30 1.37 -2.03 7.18
N ASN A 31 0.46 -1.86 8.14
CA ASN A 31 -0.13 -2.97 8.88
C ASN A 31 -1.52 -3.25 8.32
N PHE A 32 -1.71 -4.47 7.86
CA PHE A 32 -2.95 -5.02 7.33
C PHE A 32 -3.50 -5.96 8.39
N ILE A 33 -4.56 -5.53 9.07
CA ILE A 33 -5.09 -6.21 10.27
C ILE A 33 -6.45 -6.81 9.93
N LEU A 34 -6.54 -8.14 9.95
CA LEU A 34 -7.81 -8.85 9.91
C LEU A 34 -8.47 -8.75 11.29
N ASN A 35 -9.78 -8.43 11.31
CA ASN A 35 -10.60 -8.15 12.50
C ASN A 35 -10.28 -6.86 13.28
N GLY A 36 -9.31 -6.05 12.83
CA GLY A 36 -8.87 -4.84 13.56
C GLY A 36 -9.85 -3.66 13.63
N ALA A 37 -11.12 -3.87 13.24
CA ALA A 37 -12.18 -2.86 13.31
C ALA A 37 -13.13 -3.07 14.51
N ASP A 38 -13.02 -4.19 15.23
CA ASP A 38 -13.80 -4.47 16.44
C ASP A 38 -13.03 -4.13 17.73
N ASP A 39 -13.70 -4.22 18.88
CA ASP A 39 -13.09 -3.94 20.19
C ASP A 39 -12.30 -5.14 20.77
N ILE A 40 -12.29 -6.29 20.09
CA ILE A 40 -11.74 -7.57 20.55
C ILE A 40 -10.33 -7.78 19.99
N THR A 41 -9.36 -7.04 20.51
CA THR A 41 -7.96 -7.08 20.02
C THR A 41 -7.24 -8.43 20.09
N THR A 42 -7.80 -9.43 20.80
CA THR A 42 -7.21 -10.77 20.90
C THR A 42 -7.41 -11.62 19.64
N ASN A 43 -8.34 -11.24 18.75
CA ASN A 43 -8.59 -11.95 17.48
C ASN A 43 -7.88 -11.29 16.28
N ASP A 44 -7.14 -10.20 16.51
CA ASP A 44 -6.46 -9.43 15.48
C ASP A 44 -5.32 -10.24 14.87
N VAL A 45 -5.34 -10.35 13.54
CA VAL A 45 -4.26 -11.00 12.79
C VAL A 45 -3.61 -9.97 11.89
N THR A 46 -2.37 -9.60 12.20
CA THR A 46 -1.64 -8.54 11.49
C THR A 46 -0.62 -9.12 10.52
N ASP A 47 -0.67 -8.63 9.28
CA ASP A 47 0.40 -8.79 8.31
C ASP A 47 0.97 -7.42 7.93
N SER A 48 2.28 -7.32 7.75
CA SER A 48 2.96 -6.03 7.49
C SER A 48 3.63 -5.99 6.12
N PRO A 49 2.88 -5.88 5.01
CA PRO A 49 3.46 -5.83 3.69
C PRO A 49 4.28 -4.54 3.47
N ALA A 50 5.45 -4.72 2.89
CA ALA A 50 6.34 -3.65 2.46
C ALA A 50 6.31 -3.50 0.93
N PHE A 51 6.03 -2.29 0.47
CA PHE A 51 5.98 -1.93 -0.95
C PHE A 51 7.29 -1.24 -1.30
N ASN A 52 8.05 -1.79 -2.26
CA ASN A 52 9.30 -1.20 -2.76
C ASN A 52 9.11 -0.69 -4.18
N TYR A 53 9.53 0.54 -4.44
CA TYR A 53 9.27 1.18 -5.72
C TYR A 53 10.29 2.26 -6.06
N GLY A 54 10.51 2.46 -7.35
CA GLY A 54 11.13 3.66 -7.88
C GLY A 54 10.13 4.82 -7.97
N ARG A 55 10.62 6.05 -7.85
CA ARG A 55 9.85 7.29 -8.01
C ARG A 55 10.35 8.10 -9.19
N THR A 56 9.44 8.67 -9.97
CA THR A 56 9.76 9.67 -11.00
C THR A 56 8.96 10.93 -10.74
N ASN A 57 9.63 12.08 -10.66
CA ASN A 57 9.01 13.38 -10.48
C ASN A 57 9.00 14.15 -11.79
N THR A 58 7.81 14.42 -12.32
CA THR A 58 7.62 15.20 -13.54
C THR A 58 7.05 16.57 -13.19
N TYR A 59 7.75 17.63 -13.60
CA TYR A 59 7.23 18.99 -13.44
C TYR A 59 6.04 19.20 -14.38
N ILE A 60 4.93 19.73 -13.84
CA ILE A 60 3.72 20.01 -14.61
C ILE A 60 3.64 21.51 -14.93
N SER A 61 3.63 22.37 -13.92
CA SER A 61 3.59 23.83 -14.09
C SER A 61 3.92 24.56 -12.79
N ARG A 62 4.08 25.90 -12.82
CA ARG A 62 4.29 26.69 -11.60
C ARG A 62 3.10 26.61 -10.65
N ALA A 63 1.89 26.52 -11.20
CA ALA A 63 0.66 26.44 -10.41
C ALA A 63 0.41 25.02 -9.86
N CYS A 64 0.83 23.99 -10.60
CA CYS A 64 0.52 22.58 -10.27
C CYS A 64 1.69 21.84 -9.61
N GLY A 65 2.91 22.39 -9.64
CA GLY A 65 4.09 21.75 -9.08
C GLY A 65 4.52 20.50 -9.86
N TYR A 66 4.92 19.45 -9.13
CA TYR A 66 5.40 18.19 -9.67
C TYR A 66 4.37 17.08 -9.46
N LYS A 67 4.24 16.19 -10.44
CA LYS A 67 3.57 14.90 -10.32
C LYS A 67 4.61 13.83 -10.00
N THR A 68 4.37 13.01 -8.99
CA THR A 68 5.16 11.81 -8.72
C THR A 68 4.43 10.59 -9.28
N THR A 69 5.11 9.78 -10.07
CA THR A 69 4.68 8.43 -10.45
C THR A 69 5.57 7.41 -9.77
N PHE A 70 5.04 6.20 -9.57
CA PHE A 70 5.74 5.11 -8.92
C PHE A 70 5.86 3.92 -9.87
N LYS A 71 6.93 3.14 -9.72
CA LYS A 71 7.08 1.84 -10.36
C LYS A 71 7.49 0.82 -9.30
N LEU A 72 6.62 -0.14 -9.02
CA LEU A 72 6.93 -1.28 -8.15
C LEU A 72 8.11 -2.05 -8.73
N ASN A 73 9.03 -2.48 -7.86
CA ASN A 73 10.19 -3.26 -8.28
C ASN A 73 9.79 -4.64 -8.80
N ASP A 74 10.43 -5.11 -9.87
CA ASP A 74 10.04 -6.37 -10.53
C ASP A 74 10.25 -7.61 -9.63
N THR A 75 11.29 -7.62 -8.79
CA THR A 75 11.63 -8.78 -7.93
C THR A 75 11.09 -8.67 -6.51
N ASN A 76 10.95 -7.46 -5.97
CA ASN A 76 10.62 -7.24 -4.56
C ASN A 76 9.64 -6.07 -4.36
N GLY A 77 8.79 -5.79 -5.35
CA GLY A 77 7.85 -4.68 -5.31
C GLY A 77 6.81 -4.79 -4.19
N PHE A 78 6.53 -6.01 -3.75
CA PHE A 78 5.71 -6.33 -2.58
C PHE A 78 6.44 -7.41 -1.79
N VAL A 79 6.68 -7.17 -0.50
CA VAL A 79 7.40 -8.10 0.38
C VAL A 79 6.55 -8.32 1.61
N LEU A 80 6.28 -9.60 1.90
CA LEU A 80 5.59 -10.03 3.09
C LEU A 80 6.59 -10.75 4.00
N SER A 81 6.87 -10.20 5.18
CA SER A 81 7.83 -10.78 6.13
C SER A 81 7.28 -12.03 6.84
N THR A 82 5.98 -12.04 7.08
CA THR A 82 5.23 -13.12 7.72
C THR A 82 3.88 -13.21 7.05
N SER A 83 3.44 -14.42 6.72
CA SER A 83 2.13 -14.72 6.12
C SER A 83 1.23 -15.29 7.20
N ASN A 84 0.42 -14.44 7.84
CA ASN A 84 -0.58 -14.90 8.82
C ASN A 84 -1.94 -15.11 8.16
N TRP A 85 -2.43 -14.12 7.40
CA TRP A 85 -3.72 -14.20 6.69
C TRP A 85 -3.61 -13.87 5.21
N ILE A 86 -2.62 -13.07 4.80
CA ILE A 86 -2.27 -12.87 3.39
C ILE A 86 -1.46 -14.07 2.95
N LEU A 87 -2.09 -14.98 2.20
CA LEU A 87 -1.49 -16.25 1.77
C LEU A 87 -0.67 -16.12 0.48
N ASP A 88 -1.11 -15.26 -0.43
CA ASP A 88 -0.42 -15.02 -1.71
C ASP A 88 -0.70 -13.61 -2.24
N TYR A 89 0.09 -13.17 -3.22
CA TYR A 89 -0.09 -11.89 -3.88
C TYR A 89 0.34 -11.94 -5.35
N GLU A 90 -0.26 -11.06 -6.16
CA GLU A 90 0.09 -10.89 -7.56
C GLU A 90 0.28 -9.39 -7.85
N ILE A 91 1.45 -9.01 -8.36
CA ILE A 91 1.67 -7.68 -8.92
C ILE A 91 1.22 -7.69 -10.38
N VAL A 92 0.07 -7.07 -10.65
CA VAL A 92 -0.56 -7.07 -11.98
C VAL A 92 -0.24 -5.84 -12.82
N GLN A 93 0.02 -4.70 -12.16
CA GLN A 93 0.40 -3.45 -12.81
C GLN A 93 1.48 -2.76 -11.97
N PRO A 94 2.77 -2.93 -12.29
CA PRO A 94 3.84 -2.35 -11.50
C PRO A 94 3.94 -0.82 -11.66
N ASN A 95 3.49 -0.27 -12.79
CA ASN A 95 3.52 1.17 -13.04
C ASN A 95 2.30 1.86 -12.43
N VAL A 96 2.50 2.65 -11.39
CA VAL A 96 1.46 3.44 -10.71
C VAL A 96 1.48 4.87 -11.24
N GLU A 97 0.80 5.09 -12.36
CA GLU A 97 0.70 6.40 -13.03
C GLU A 97 -0.61 7.14 -12.75
N ASN A 98 -1.63 6.38 -12.35
CA ASN A 98 -2.98 6.83 -12.03
C ASN A 98 -3.56 5.97 -10.90
N ASN A 99 -4.78 6.27 -10.44
CA ASN A 99 -5.45 5.60 -9.32
C ASN A 99 -6.69 4.78 -9.75
N ASN A 100 -6.75 4.42 -11.03
CA ASN A 100 -7.90 3.81 -11.69
C ASN A 100 -7.67 2.35 -12.10
N GLU A 101 -6.49 1.81 -11.76
CA GLU A 101 -6.06 0.44 -12.04
C GLU A 101 -5.79 -0.30 -10.72
N THR A 102 -5.97 -1.61 -10.73
CA THR A 102 -5.50 -2.48 -9.64
C THR A 102 -4.03 -2.77 -9.87
N HIS A 103 -3.19 -2.54 -8.86
CA HIS A 103 -1.74 -2.75 -8.97
C HIS A 103 -1.27 -4.05 -8.33
N VAL A 104 -1.87 -4.41 -7.19
CA VAL A 104 -1.56 -5.62 -6.42
C VAL A 104 -2.87 -6.32 -6.08
N LYS A 105 -2.92 -7.63 -6.29
CA LYS A 105 -3.96 -8.51 -5.74
C LYS A 105 -3.40 -9.25 -4.53
N ILE A 106 -4.25 -9.45 -3.55
CA ILE A 106 -3.95 -10.19 -2.32
C ILE A 106 -4.93 -11.36 -2.26
N TYR A 107 -4.44 -12.53 -1.89
CA TYR A 107 -5.22 -13.75 -1.70
C TYR A 107 -5.12 -14.20 -0.25
N PHE A 108 -6.25 -14.61 0.33
CA PHE A 108 -6.43 -15.00 1.73
C PHE A 108 -7.44 -16.13 1.85
#